data_AF-A0A3D9HZ60-F1
#
_entry.id   AF-A0A3D9HZ60-F1
#
_cell.length_a   1.000
_cell.length_b   1.000
_cell.length_c   1.000
_cell.angle_alpha   90.00
_cell.angle_beta   90.00
_cell.angle_gamma   90.00
#
_symmetry.space_group_name_H-M   'P 1'
#
loop_
_entity.id
_entity.type
_entity.pdbx_description
1 polymer ?
#
loop_
_entity_poly.entity_id
_entity_poly.type
_entity_poly.pdbx_seq_one_letter_code
_entity_poly.pdbx_strand_id
1 'polypeptide(L)'
;MLNDTARKLLRILDAHAYVPSIAELARKAGRRDWQIKKALQELADKDHIDYDPSRHDDLKVLLAWERAPDSLQPAMKWWEYD
;
A
#
# COMPACT_ATOMS: atom_id res chain seq x y z
N MET A 1 -4.24 10.93 2.75
CA MET A 1 -2.91 10.55 3.29
C MET A 1 -3.03 9.18 3.96
N LEU A 2 -2.00 8.33 3.87
CA LEU A 2 -2.01 7.02 4.54
C LEU A 2 -1.84 7.21 6.05
N ASN A 3 -2.55 6.39 6.83
CA ASN A 3 -2.32 6.33 8.27
C ASN A 3 -0.93 5.70 8.58
N ASP A 4 -0.41 5.91 9.80
CA ASP A 4 0.90 5.41 10.22
C ASP A 4 1.05 3.89 10.06
N THR A 5 -0.02 3.14 10.37
CA THR A 5 -0.03 1.68 10.26
C THR A 5 0.03 1.23 8.79
N ALA A 6 -0.72 1.87 7.90
CA ALA A 6 -0.72 1.59 6.46
C ALA A 6 0.65 1.91 5.84
N ARG A 7 1.25 3.06 6.17
CA ARG A 7 2.61 3.41 5.72
C ARG A 7 3.65 2.41 6.19
N LYS A 8 3.55 1.98 7.46
CA LYS A 8 4.45 0.96 8.02
C LYS A 8 4.28 -0.39 7.33
N LEU A 9 3.04 -0.80 7.04
CA LEU A 9 2.77 -2.04 6.32
C LEU A 9 3.31 -2.01 4.90
N LEU A 10 3.10 -0.90 4.17
CA LEU A 10 3.63 -0.73 2.82
C LEU A 10 5.16 -0.91 2.80
N ARG A 11 5.86 -0.32 3.78
CA ARG A 11 7.32 -0.44 3.91
C ARG A 11 7.77 -1.86 4.29
N ILE A 12 6.98 -2.59 5.05
CA ILE A 12 7.25 -4.00 5.36
C ILE A 12 7.08 -4.83 4.09
N LEU A 13 5.98 -4.65 3.36
CA LEU A 13 5.69 -5.40 2.14
C LEU A 13 6.74 -5.15 1.05
N ASP A 14 7.15 -3.90 0.85
CA ASP A 14 8.22 -3.53 -0.10
C ASP A 14 9.59 -4.14 0.26
N ALA A 15 9.89 -4.28 1.55
CA ALA A 15 11.16 -4.83 2.02
C ALA A 15 11.24 -6.36 2.00
N HIS A 16 10.13 -7.08 1.74
CA HIS A 16 10.11 -8.54 1.75
C HIS A 16 9.94 -9.10 0.34
N ALA A 17 10.75 -10.11 0.00
CA ALA A 17 10.63 -10.84 -1.28
C ALA A 17 9.43 -11.80 -1.32
N TYR A 18 8.71 -11.95 -0.21
CA TYR A 18 7.51 -12.78 -0.06
C TYR A 18 6.43 -11.98 0.67
N VAL A 19 5.16 -12.35 0.48
CA VAL A 19 4.04 -11.75 1.23
C VAL A 19 4.02 -12.31 2.65
N PRO A 20 4.31 -11.52 3.70
CA PRO A 20 4.26 -12.01 5.06
C PRO A 20 2.82 -12.28 5.48
N SER A 21 2.62 -13.32 6.29
CA SER A 21 1.30 -13.65 6.86
C SER A 21 0.75 -12.51 7.73
N ILE A 22 -0.57 -12.47 7.94
CA ILE A 22 -1.21 -11.48 8.82
C ILE A 22 -0.58 -11.46 10.23
N ALA A 23 -0.24 -12.63 10.78
CA ALA A 23 0.40 -12.74 12.10
C ALA A 23 1.82 -12.16 12.11
N GLU A 24 2.60 -12.36 11.04
CA GLU A 24 3.93 -11.75 10.90
C GLU A 24 3.84 -10.23 10.75
N LEU A 25 2.89 -9.75 9.94
CA LEU A 25 2.62 -8.32 9.78
C LEU A 25 2.20 -7.70 11.12
N ALA A 26 1.33 -8.36 11.88
CA ALA A 26 0.91 -7.93 13.22
C ALA A 26 2.10 -7.79 14.17
N ARG A 27 2.97 -8.82 14.21
CA ARG A 27 4.19 -8.82 15.03
C ARG A 27 5.18 -7.73 14.63
N LYS A 28 5.45 -7.56 13.33
CA LYS A 28 6.38 -6.54 12.80
C LYS A 28 5.83 -5.12 12.96
N ALA A 29 4.52 -4.95 12.79
CA ALA A 29 3.87 -3.66 12.96
C ALA A 29 3.67 -3.28 14.44
N GLY A 30 3.63 -4.26 15.35
CA GLY A 30 3.25 -4.04 16.75
C GLY A 30 1.78 -3.66 16.86
N ARG A 31 0.91 -4.37 16.12
CA ARG A 31 -0.53 -4.11 15.98
C ARG A 31 -1.30 -5.41 16.07
N ARG A 32 -2.59 -5.33 16.35
CA ARG A 32 -3.50 -6.50 16.34
C ARG A 32 -3.89 -6.85 14.91
N ASP A 33 -4.18 -8.12 14.67
CA ASP A 33 -4.55 -8.65 13.34
C ASP A 33 -5.70 -7.88 12.67
N TRP A 34 -6.72 -7.47 13.42
CA TRP A 34 -7.83 -6.68 12.87
C TRP A 34 -7.38 -5.30 12.37
N GLN A 35 -6.36 -4.71 13.01
CA GLN A 35 -5.78 -3.43 12.57
C GLN A 35 -4.95 -3.63 11.30
N ILE A 36 -4.29 -4.79 11.16
CA ILE A 36 -3.58 -5.15 9.93
C ILE A 36 -4.56 -5.31 8.78
N LYS A 37 -5.62 -6.10 8.96
CA LYS A 37 -6.65 -6.31 7.93
C LYS A 37 -7.28 -4.97 7.49
N LYS A 38 -7.59 -4.10 8.44
CA LYS A 38 -8.12 -2.76 8.13
C LYS A 38 -7.12 -1.91 7.34
N ALA A 39 -5.84 -1.95 7.70
CA ALA A 39 -4.81 -1.17 7.02
C ALA A 39 -4.46 -1.73 5.63
N LEU A 40 -4.51 -3.05 5.43
CA LEU A 40 -4.40 -3.68 4.11
C LEU A 40 -5.58 -3.28 3.21
N GLN A 41 -6.80 -3.26 3.75
CA GLN A 41 -7.96 -2.76 3.02
C GLN A 41 -7.78 -1.29 2.63
N GLU A 42 -7.31 -0.44 3.54
CA GLU A 42 -7.05 0.97 3.22
C GLU A 42 -5.98 1.15 2.13
N LEU A 43 -4.95 0.30 2.11
CA LEU A 43 -3.94 0.32 1.05
C LEU A 43 -4.53 -0.13 -0.30
N ALA A 44 -5.43 -1.11 -0.29
CA ALA A 44 -6.14 -1.58 -1.48
C ALA A 44 -7.09 -0.51 -2.02
N ASP A 45 -7.89 0.11 -1.15
CA ASP A 45 -8.83 1.19 -1.49
C ASP A 45 -8.14 2.44 -2.06
N LYS A 46 -6.82 2.56 -1.87
CA LYS A 46 -5.99 3.67 -2.35
C LYS A 46 -5.02 3.26 -3.47
N ASP A 47 -5.22 2.08 -4.06
CA ASP A 47 -4.42 1.55 -5.16
C ASP A 47 -2.91 1.40 -4.85
N HIS A 48 -2.55 1.22 -3.58
CA HIS A 48 -1.16 0.94 -3.19
C HIS A 48 -0.82 -0.55 -3.32
N ILE A 49 -1.80 -1.42 -3.08
CA ILE A 49 -1.67 -2.86 -3.19
C ILE A 49 -2.89 -3.44 -3.90
N ASP A 50 -2.69 -4.55 -4.61
CA ASP A 50 -3.75 -5.45 -5.03
C ASP A 50 -3.88 -6.50 -3.93
N TYR A 51 -5.01 -6.50 -3.22
CA TYR A 51 -5.22 -7.35 -2.06
C TYR A 51 -6.66 -7.86 -2.01
N ASP A 52 -6.78 -9.18 -2.00
CA ASP A 52 -8.02 -9.90 -1.74
C ASP A 52 -7.91 -10.61 -0.37
N PRO A 53 -8.80 -10.30 0.60
CA PRO A 53 -8.79 -10.95 1.91
C PRO A 53 -8.94 -12.48 1.89
N SER A 54 -9.52 -13.02 0.82
CA SER A 54 -9.66 -14.47 0.61
C SER A 54 -8.39 -15.12 0.02
N ARG A 55 -7.49 -14.31 -0.55
CA ARG A 55 -6.26 -14.74 -1.23
C ARG A 55 -5.08 -13.88 -0.78
N HIS A 56 -4.82 -13.86 0.54
CA HIS A 56 -3.74 -13.06 1.12
C HIS A 56 -2.38 -13.31 0.48
N ASP A 57 -2.07 -14.56 0.14
CA ASP A 57 -0.77 -14.95 -0.44
C ASP A 57 -0.54 -14.38 -1.84
N ASP A 58 -1.60 -13.96 -2.53
CA ASP A 58 -1.53 -13.34 -3.86
C ASP A 58 -1.40 -11.81 -3.81
N LEU A 59 -1.25 -11.22 -2.62
CA LEU A 59 -1.09 -9.77 -2.44
C LEU A 59 0.08 -9.25 -3.28
N LYS A 60 -0.17 -8.18 -4.04
CA LYS A 60 0.87 -7.49 -4.82
C LYS A 60 0.97 -6.03 -4.42
N VAL A 61 2.19 -5.52 -4.30
CA VAL A 61 2.42 -4.08 -4.13
C VAL A 61 2.38 -3.42 -5.51
N LEU A 62 1.45 -2.50 -5.71
CA LEU A 62 1.31 -1.73 -6.95
C LEU A 62 2.13 -0.44 -6.90
N LEU A 63 2.11 0.25 -5.75
CA LEU A 63 2.81 1.51 -5.52
C LEU A 63 3.43 1.52 -4.11
N ALA A 64 4.75 1.36 -4.05
CA ALA A 64 5.52 1.30 -2.81
C ALA A 64 5.76 2.66 -2.12
N TRP A 65 5.29 3.78 -2.70
CA TRP A 65 5.44 5.13 -2.15
C TRP A 65 4.10 5.87 -2.06
N GLU A 66 3.97 6.79 -1.10
CA GLU A 66 2.81 7.69 -1.02
C GLU A 66 2.71 8.54 -2.29
N ARG A 67 1.53 8.58 -2.92
CA ARG A 67 1.25 9.61 -3.93
C ARG A 67 1.34 10.97 -3.22
N ALA A 68 2.24 11.82 -3.70
CA ALA A 68 2.27 13.21 -3.25
C ALA A 68 0.88 13.82 -3.49
N PRO A 69 0.36 14.66 -2.57
CA PRO A 69 -0.95 15.30 -2.74
C PRO A 69 -1.05 16.15 -4.02
N ASP A 70 0.09 16.49 -4.63
CA ASP A 70 0.21 17.29 -5.85
C ASP A 70 0.52 16.46 -7.11
N SER A 71 0.39 15.14 -7.04
CA SER A 71 0.49 14.27 -8.24
C SER A 71 -0.85 14.14 -8.99
N LEU A 72 -1.66 15.21 -8.96
CA LEU A 72 -2.44 15.56 -10.14
C LEU A 72 -1.41 15.96 -11.18
N GLN A 73 -0.91 15.02 -11.98
CA GLN A 73 -0.25 15.40 -13.22
C GLN A 73 -1.27 16.28 -13.96
N PRO A 74 -1.06 17.60 -14.14
CA PRO A 74 -1.69 18.21 -15.31
C PRO A 74 -1.15 17.37 -16.46
N ALA A 75 -2.03 16.79 -17.25
CA ALA A 75 -1.63 16.15 -18.49
C ALA A 75 -0.78 17.18 -19.24
N MET A 76 0.55 17.05 -19.16
CA MET A 76 1.48 17.90 -19.91
C MET A 76 1.16 17.58 -21.36
N LYS A 77 0.39 18.47 -21.98
CA LYS A 77 0.14 18.49 -23.39
C LYS A 77 1.43 18.99 -24.04
N TRP A 78 2.15 18.07 -24.66
CA TRP A 78 3.44 18.33 -25.33
C TRP A 78 3.29 19.18 -26.62
N TRP A 79 2.31 20.10 -26.69
CA TRP A 79 1.99 20.87 -27.90
C TRP A 79 1.76 22.37 -27.68
N GLU A 80 2.17 22.95 -26.54
CA GLU A 80 2.12 24.41 -26.32
C GLU A 80 3.50 25.07 -26.43
N TYR A 81 4.28 24.70 -27.44
CA TYR A 81 5.38 25.52 -27.93
C TYR A 81 5.32 25.54 -29.46
N ASP A 82 4.46 26.42 -29.99
CA ASP A 82 4.57 27.00 -31.33
C ASP A 82 5.19 28.40 -31.21
#